data_AF-A0A9D4FQG5-F1
#
_entry.id   AF-A0A9D4FQG5-F1
#
_cell.length_a   1.000
_cell.length_b   1.000
_cell.length_c   1.000
_cell.angle_alpha   90.00
_cell.angle_beta   90.00
_cell.angle_gamma   90.00
#
_symmetry.space_group_name_H-M   'P 1'
#
loop_
_entity.id
_entity.type
_entity.pdbx_description
1 polymer ?
#
loop_
_entity_poly.entity_id
_entity_poly.type
_entity_poly.pdbx_seq_one_letter_code
_entity_poly.pdbx_strand_id
1 'polypeptide(L)'
;MHDILNKLGLNGVNETFEREKITPDIVNKLSAHEMETLGISNRTDMMRVRIECNKHGCFQPSKDASLCGAPQFNIPTIVLENLVENGYKIIDIARLLAVSERTVYRRMMQYGLSKQSFSTLTDDNLDGHVTEVIKEFPFCGENMIMQILRQTGINIQRYRLR
;
A
#
# COMPACT_ATOMS: atom_id res chain seq x y z
N MET A 1 6.57 5.33 16.79
CA MET A 1 5.80 5.77 17.98
C MET A 1 6.68 6.38 19.05
N HIS A 2 7.81 5.74 19.38
CA HIS A 2 8.76 6.22 20.38
C HIS A 2 9.15 7.70 20.20
N ASP A 3 9.52 8.13 18.98
CA ASP A 3 9.86 9.54 18.69
C ASP A 3 8.68 10.51 18.87
N ILE A 4 7.46 10.07 18.54
CA ILE A 4 6.24 10.87 18.65
C ILE A 4 5.91 11.12 20.11
N LEU A 5 5.96 10.07 20.92
CA LEU A 5 5.68 10.14 22.35
C LEU A 5 6.76 10.94 23.08
N ASN A 6 8.03 10.80 22.70
CA ASN A 6 9.13 11.60 23.25
C ASN A 6 8.98 13.10 22.93
N LYS A 7 8.65 13.44 21.68
CA LYS A 7 8.37 14.82 21.27
C LYS A 7 7.22 15.46 22.06
N LEU A 8 6.25 14.65 22.51
CA LEU A 8 5.11 15.10 23.30
C LEU A 8 5.35 15.05 24.81
N GLY A 9 6.53 14.62 25.26
CA GLY A 9 6.86 14.47 26.69
C GLY A 9 6.17 13.27 27.37
N LEU A 10 5.62 12.33 26.58
CA LEU A 10 4.86 11.17 27.03
C LEU A 10 5.70 9.90 27.08
N ASN A 11 6.95 10.00 27.55
CA ASN A 11 7.88 8.88 27.58
C ASN A 11 7.42 7.73 28.48
N GLY A 12 6.62 8.03 29.52
CA GLY A 12 6.12 7.04 30.47
C GLY A 12 5.15 6.01 29.89
N VAL A 13 4.60 6.23 28.70
CA VAL A 13 3.68 5.28 28.03
C VAL A 13 4.33 4.48 26.91
N ASN A 14 5.63 4.67 26.63
CA ASN A 14 6.32 3.98 25.54
C ASN A 14 6.26 2.45 25.66
N GLU A 15 6.50 1.91 26.86
CA GLU A 15 6.47 0.46 27.10
C GLU A 15 5.08 -0.14 26.84
N THR A 16 4.02 0.59 27.19
CA THR A 16 2.63 0.18 26.95
C THR A 16 2.30 0.16 25.47
N PHE A 17 2.70 1.20 24.73
CA PHE A 17 2.50 1.28 23.28
C PHE A 17 3.31 0.24 22.51
N GLU A 18 4.52 -0.09 22.98
CA GLU A 18 5.35 -1.15 22.40
C GLU A 18 4.77 -2.54 22.67
N ARG A 19 4.33 -2.82 23.90
CA ARG A 19 3.70 -4.10 24.28
C ARG A 19 2.43 -4.36 23.46
N GLU A 20 1.57 -3.37 23.34
CA GLU A 20 0.31 -3.46 22.60
C GLU A 20 0.49 -3.27 21.07
N LYS A 21 1.74 -3.11 20.60
CA LYS A 21 2.10 -2.89 19.19
C LYS A 21 1.29 -1.78 18.51
N ILE A 22 1.03 -0.70 19.26
CA ILE A 22 0.26 0.43 18.74
C ILE A 22 1.14 1.23 17.78
N THR A 23 0.70 1.33 16.54
CA THR A 23 1.34 2.14 15.50
C THR A 23 0.59 3.46 15.29
N PRO A 24 1.21 4.50 14.71
CA PRO A 24 0.59 5.83 14.57
C PRO A 24 -0.75 5.80 13.80
N ASP A 25 -0.91 4.87 12.87
CA ASP A 25 -2.13 4.63 12.10
C ASP A 25 -3.27 3.99 12.92
N ILE A 26 -2.94 3.23 13.98
CA ILE A 26 -3.92 2.62 14.89
C ILE A 26 -4.46 3.65 15.88
N VAL A 27 -3.62 4.57 16.35
CA VAL A 27 -3.98 5.60 17.36
C VAL A 27 -5.27 6.36 17.01
N ASN A 28 -5.47 6.69 15.73
CA ASN A 28 -6.66 7.42 15.30
C ASN A 28 -7.95 6.58 15.31
N LYS A 29 -7.83 5.25 15.34
CA LYS A 29 -8.96 4.30 15.40
C LYS A 29 -9.36 3.94 16.82
N LEU A 30 -8.48 4.18 17.80
CA LEU A 30 -8.76 3.92 19.20
C LEU A 30 -9.86 4.86 19.73
N SER A 31 -10.70 4.36 20.62
CA SER A 31 -11.64 5.13 21.43
C SER A 31 -10.93 5.90 22.54
N ALA A 32 -11.66 6.77 23.24
CA ALA A 32 -11.12 7.48 24.41
C ALA A 32 -10.73 6.51 25.53
N HIS A 33 -11.56 5.49 25.80
CA HIS A 33 -11.31 4.49 26.84
C HIS A 33 -10.06 3.64 26.52
N GLU A 34 -9.86 3.26 25.25
CA GLU A 34 -8.65 2.53 24.85
C GLU A 34 -7.40 3.40 25.03
N MET A 35 -7.48 4.70 24.72
CA MET A 35 -6.39 5.65 24.98
C MET A 35 -6.09 5.80 26.48
N GLU A 36 -7.12 5.80 27.34
CA GLU A 36 -6.96 5.81 28.80
C GLU A 36 -6.26 4.55 29.29
N THR A 37 -6.61 3.40 28.71
CA THR A 37 -6.00 2.09 29.04
C THR A 37 -4.53 2.03 28.62
N LEU A 38 -4.15 2.78 27.57
CA LEU A 38 -2.76 2.96 27.15
C LEU A 38 -1.97 3.95 28.02
N GLY A 39 -2.60 4.57 29.02
CA GLY A 39 -1.98 5.50 29.96
C GLY A 39 -2.10 6.98 29.60
N ILE A 40 -2.88 7.33 28.56
CA ILE A 40 -3.14 8.73 28.19
C ILE A 40 -4.55 9.09 28.67
N SER A 41 -4.67 9.62 29.88
CA SER A 41 -5.96 9.99 30.48
C SER A 41 -6.45 11.40 30.12
N ASN A 42 -5.52 12.31 29.82
CA ASN A 42 -5.87 13.69 29.50
C ASN A 42 -6.35 13.83 28.04
N ARG A 43 -7.56 14.35 27.85
CA ARG A 43 -8.14 14.60 26.51
C ARG A 43 -7.27 15.50 25.63
N THR A 44 -6.58 16.48 26.22
CA THR A 44 -5.66 17.35 25.47
C THR A 44 -4.47 16.57 24.93
N ASP A 45 -3.91 15.66 25.73
CA ASP A 45 -2.79 14.82 25.31
C ASP A 45 -3.23 13.76 24.31
N MET A 46 -4.43 13.17 24.48
CA MET A 46 -5.04 12.31 23.47
C MET A 46 -5.15 13.03 22.11
N MET A 47 -5.60 14.29 22.11
CA MET A 47 -5.74 15.08 20.89
C MET A 47 -4.38 15.41 20.27
N ARG A 48 -3.38 15.78 21.08
CA ARG A 48 -2.00 16.04 20.61
C ARG A 48 -1.36 14.80 20.00
N VAL A 49 -1.49 13.65 20.65
CA VAL A 49 -0.99 12.37 20.15
C VAL A 49 -1.67 12.01 18.84
N ARG A 50 -2.99 12.16 18.72
CA ARG A 50 -3.70 11.96 17.44
C ARG A 50 -3.19 12.89 16.34
N ILE A 51 -3.01 14.18 16.64
CA ILE A 51 -2.53 15.17 15.65
C ILE A 51 -1.11 14.83 15.18
N GLU A 52 -0.19 14.51 16.08
CA GLU A 52 1.16 14.12 15.68
C GLU A 52 1.18 12.76 14.97
N CYS A 53 0.39 11.78 15.43
CA CYS A 53 0.29 10.48 14.76
C CYS A 53 -0.27 10.60 13.33
N ASN A 54 -1.14 11.56 13.03
CA ASN A 54 -1.57 11.84 11.65
C ASN A 54 -0.42 12.25 10.73
N LYS A 55 0.67 12.82 11.27
CA LYS A 55 1.87 13.16 10.49
C LYS A 55 2.74 11.94 10.16
N HIS A 56 2.54 10.84 10.88
CA HIS A 56 3.36 9.62 10.80
C HIS A 56 2.58 8.37 10.38
N GLY A 57 1.24 8.45 10.35
CA GLY A 57 0.33 7.32 10.13
C GLY A 57 0.10 6.95 8.66
N CYS A 58 0.74 7.63 7.72
CA CYS A 58 0.74 7.22 6.33
C CYS A 58 2.12 7.46 5.74
N PHE A 59 2.50 6.61 4.78
CA PHE A 59 3.68 6.80 3.94
C PHE A 59 3.43 7.98 2.99
N GLN A 60 3.24 9.18 3.54
CA GLN A 60 3.04 10.37 2.74
C GLN A 60 4.37 10.71 2.09
N PRO A 61 4.46 10.70 0.75
CA PRO A 61 5.68 11.03 0.05
C PRO A 61 6.07 12.47 0.36
N SER A 62 7.37 12.76 0.43
CA SER A 62 7.87 14.11 0.58
C SER A 62 7.36 14.99 -0.56
N LYS A 63 7.06 16.25 -0.25
CA LYS A 63 6.68 17.23 -1.27
C LYS A 63 7.93 17.93 -1.76
N ASP A 64 8.21 17.83 -3.06
CA ASP A 64 9.27 18.64 -3.66
C ASP A 64 8.73 20.07 -3.83
N ALA A 65 9.49 21.04 -3.33
CA ALA A 65 9.22 22.44 -3.59
C ALA A 65 9.49 22.72 -5.07
N SER A 66 8.43 22.93 -5.86
CA SER A 66 8.61 23.33 -7.26
C SER A 66 8.99 24.81 -7.30
N LEU A 67 9.92 25.17 -8.19
CA LEU A 67 10.33 26.56 -8.45
C LEU A 67 9.16 27.44 -8.92
N CYS A 68 8.07 26.82 -9.39
CA CYS A 68 6.81 27.48 -9.72
C CYS A 68 5.64 26.48 -9.57
N GLY A 69 4.48 26.92 -9.08
CA GLY A 69 3.26 26.11 -8.94
C GLY A 69 3.10 25.40 -7.58
N ALA A 70 2.07 24.55 -7.48
CA ALA A 70 1.78 23.81 -6.25
C ALA A 70 2.81 22.67 -6.03
N PRO A 71 3.23 22.44 -4.77
CA PRO A 71 4.23 21.42 -4.45
C PRO A 71 3.77 20.02 -4.86
N GLN A 72 4.66 19.24 -5.46
CA GLN A 72 4.36 17.90 -5.99
C GLN A 72 4.82 16.80 -5.04
N PHE A 73 4.03 15.74 -4.93
CA PHE A 73 4.44 14.54 -4.19
C PHE A 73 5.53 13.79 -4.95
N ASN A 74 6.66 13.57 -4.26
CA ASN A 74 7.78 12.79 -4.76
C ASN A 74 7.56 11.31 -4.49
N ILE A 75 6.89 10.64 -5.42
CA ILE A 75 6.70 9.19 -5.38
C ILE A 75 7.72 8.56 -6.33
N PRO A 76 8.72 7.80 -5.82
CA PRO A 76 9.69 7.10 -6.66
C PRO A 76 9.00 6.09 -7.58
N THR A 77 9.49 5.95 -8.81
CA THR A 77 8.94 5.01 -9.81
C THR A 77 8.90 3.59 -9.26
N ILE A 78 9.99 3.15 -8.64
CA ILE A 78 10.14 1.80 -8.05
C ILE A 78 9.04 1.46 -7.05
N VAL A 79 8.53 2.44 -6.29
CA VAL A 79 7.44 2.21 -5.32
C VAL A 79 6.13 1.92 -6.05
N LEU A 80 5.82 2.68 -7.10
CA LEU A 80 4.62 2.47 -7.88
C LEU A 80 4.69 1.19 -8.73
N GLU A 81 5.85 0.89 -9.31
CA GLU A 81 6.09 -0.37 -10.04
C GLU A 81 5.81 -1.57 -9.14
N ASN A 82 6.49 -1.65 -7.99
CA ASN A 82 6.30 -2.74 -7.05
C ASN A 82 4.84 -2.88 -6.61
N LEU A 83 4.17 -1.77 -6.27
CA LEU A 83 2.76 -1.84 -5.83
C LEU A 83 1.82 -2.27 -6.96
N VAL A 84 2.08 -1.87 -8.20
CA VAL A 84 1.28 -2.28 -9.36
C VAL A 84 1.54 -3.74 -9.72
N GLU A 85 2.80 -4.18 -9.72
CA GLU A 85 3.21 -5.58 -9.97
C GLU A 85 2.63 -6.55 -8.93
N ASN A 86 2.61 -6.15 -7.66
CA ASN A 86 1.97 -6.91 -6.59
C ASN A 86 0.43 -6.89 -6.65
N GLY A 87 -0.16 -6.24 -7.65
CA GLY A 87 -1.60 -6.28 -7.92
C GLY A 87 -2.45 -5.38 -7.02
N TYR A 88 -1.86 -4.42 -6.31
CA TYR A 88 -2.63 -3.48 -5.50
C TYR A 88 -3.58 -2.64 -6.37
N LYS A 89 -4.79 -2.38 -5.86
CA LYS A 89 -5.71 -1.44 -6.54
C LYS A 89 -5.21 -0.02 -6.34
N ILE A 90 -5.44 0.85 -7.32
CA ILE A 90 -5.04 2.26 -7.25
C ILE A 90 -5.61 2.98 -6.02
N ILE A 91 -6.84 2.64 -5.61
CA ILE A 91 -7.45 3.17 -4.39
C ILE A 91 -6.67 2.76 -3.13
N ASP A 92 -6.15 1.54 -3.09
CA ASP A 92 -5.39 1.03 -1.94
C ASP A 92 -3.97 1.64 -1.93
N ILE A 93 -3.36 1.82 -3.10
CA ILE A 93 -2.09 2.56 -3.26
C ILE A 93 -2.24 4.01 -2.78
N ALA A 94 -3.33 4.68 -3.17
CA ALA A 94 -3.61 6.05 -2.78
C ALA A 94 -3.78 6.18 -1.26
N ARG A 95 -4.51 5.25 -0.64
CA ARG A 95 -4.67 5.17 0.82
C ARG A 95 -3.34 4.91 1.52
N LEU A 96 -2.56 3.95 1.04
CA LEU A 96 -1.25 3.59 1.61
C LEU A 96 -0.29 4.79 1.61
N LEU A 97 -0.27 5.54 0.50
CA LEU A 97 0.59 6.70 0.32
C LEU A 97 -0.02 8.01 0.87
N ALA A 98 -1.22 8.00 1.47
CA ALA A 98 -1.98 9.20 1.84
C ALA A 98 -1.99 10.31 0.76
N VAL A 99 -2.21 9.91 -0.48
CA VAL A 99 -2.39 10.85 -1.60
C VAL A 99 -3.74 10.61 -2.27
N SER A 100 -4.18 11.55 -3.10
CA SER A 100 -5.36 11.33 -3.93
C SER A 100 -5.07 10.30 -5.03
N GLU A 101 -6.08 9.52 -5.44
CA GLU A 101 -5.97 8.61 -6.59
C GLU A 101 -5.48 9.36 -7.84
N ARG A 102 -5.92 10.62 -8.02
CA ARG A 102 -5.46 11.48 -9.12
C ARG A 102 -3.96 11.72 -9.11
N THR A 103 -3.33 11.79 -7.93
CA THR A 103 -1.87 11.91 -7.80
C THR A 103 -1.18 10.63 -8.25
N VAL A 104 -1.70 9.47 -7.85
CA VAL A 104 -1.19 8.16 -8.28
C VAL A 104 -1.30 8.00 -9.79
N TYR A 105 -2.48 8.25 -10.38
CA TYR A 105 -2.69 8.18 -11.84
C TYR A 105 -1.75 9.13 -12.60
N ARG A 106 -1.59 10.37 -12.14
CA ARG A 106 -0.67 11.33 -12.79
C ARG A 106 0.76 10.82 -12.78
N ARG A 107 1.23 10.27 -11.66
CA ARG A 107 2.61 9.76 -11.56
C ARG A 107 2.81 8.48 -12.36
N MET A 108 1.83 7.58 -12.37
CA MET A 108 1.83 6.40 -13.24
C MET A 108 1.93 6.78 -14.72
N MET A 109 1.13 7.77 -15.17
CA MET A 109 1.20 8.27 -16.55
C MET A 109 2.57 8.88 -16.90
N GLN A 110 3.18 9.63 -15.97
CA GLN A 110 4.53 10.19 -16.17
C GLN A 110 5.61 9.12 -16.32
N TYR A 111 5.43 7.98 -15.66
CA TYR A 111 6.35 6.85 -15.70
C TYR A 111 5.98 5.79 -16.75
N GLY A 112 4.89 5.98 -17.50
CA GLY A 112 4.41 4.99 -18.47
C GLY A 112 3.87 3.70 -17.82
N LEU A 113 3.55 3.73 -16.53
CA LEU A 113 3.02 2.57 -15.80
C LEU A 113 1.55 2.36 -16.13
N SER A 114 1.22 1.15 -16.59
CA SER A 114 -0.15 0.71 -16.78
C SER A 114 -0.45 -0.45 -15.84
N LYS A 115 -1.66 -0.48 -15.28
CA LYS A 115 -2.18 -1.63 -14.52
C LYS A 115 -2.33 -2.89 -15.38
N GLN A 116 -2.26 -2.72 -16.70
CA GLN A 116 -2.51 -3.73 -17.72
C GLN A 116 -1.23 -3.99 -18.53
N SER A 117 -0.10 -4.20 -17.87
CA SER A 117 1.06 -4.84 -18.48
C SER A 117 0.70 -6.31 -18.77
N PHE A 118 0.01 -6.54 -19.88
CA PHE A 118 -0.21 -7.89 -20.40
C PHE A 118 1.04 -8.33 -21.15
N SER A 119 1.49 -9.55 -20.90
CA SER A 119 2.57 -10.17 -21.65
C SER A 119 2.13 -10.35 -23.09
N THR A 120 2.91 -9.86 -24.06
CA THR A 120 2.69 -10.12 -25.48
C THR A 120 3.13 -11.55 -25.80
N LEU A 121 2.27 -12.51 -25.48
CA LEU A 121 2.47 -13.93 -25.74
C LEU A 121 1.65 -14.37 -26.96
N THR A 122 2.20 -15.23 -27.82
CA THR A 122 1.45 -15.92 -28.88
C THR A 122 0.51 -16.96 -28.28
N ASP A 123 -0.56 -17.32 -29.00
CA ASP A 123 -1.51 -18.35 -28.54
C ASP A 123 -0.80 -19.70 -28.35
N ASP A 124 0.11 -20.09 -29.27
CA ASP A 124 0.88 -21.35 -29.16
C ASP A 124 1.73 -21.44 -27.88
N ASN A 125 2.41 -20.34 -27.51
CA ASN A 125 3.20 -20.30 -26.29
C ASN A 125 2.31 -20.34 -25.05
N LEU A 126 1.12 -19.74 -25.12
CA LEU A 126 0.18 -19.74 -24.01
C LEU A 126 -0.38 -21.14 -23.77
N ASP A 127 -0.77 -21.84 -24.83
CA ASP A 127 -1.25 -23.21 -24.76
C ASP A 127 -0.17 -24.16 -24.20
N GLY A 128 1.09 -23.93 -24.55
CA GLY A 128 2.23 -24.64 -23.96
C GLY A 128 2.31 -24.48 -22.44
N HIS A 129 2.26 -23.24 -21.95
CA HIS A 129 2.28 -22.96 -20.50
C HIS A 129 1.03 -23.47 -19.77
N VAL A 130 -0.16 -23.32 -20.36
CA VAL A 130 -1.41 -23.84 -19.78
C VAL A 130 -1.36 -25.36 -19.69
N THR A 131 -0.85 -26.04 -20.72
CA THR A 131 -0.71 -27.50 -20.72
C THR A 131 0.27 -27.98 -19.65
N GLU A 132 1.37 -27.24 -19.43
CA GLU A 132 2.33 -27.53 -18.36
C GLU A 132 1.70 -27.38 -16.97
N VAL A 133 0.96 -26.29 -16.75
CA VAL A 133 0.23 -26.05 -15.49
C VAL A 133 -0.84 -27.11 -15.24
N ILE A 134 -1.57 -27.54 -16.27
CA ILE A 134 -2.59 -28.60 -16.15
C ILE A 134 -1.95 -29.96 -15.83
N LYS A 135 -0.76 -30.26 -16.39
CA LYS A 135 -0.02 -31.48 -16.06
C LYS A 135 0.42 -31.50 -14.60
N GLU A 136 0.86 -30.36 -14.07
CA GLU A 136 1.28 -30.24 -12.68
C GLU A 136 0.08 -30.21 -11.71
N PHE A 137 -1.02 -29.56 -12.12
CA PHE A 137 -2.23 -29.39 -11.31
C PHE A 137 -3.52 -29.78 -12.06
N PRO A 138 -3.83 -31.09 -12.17
CA PRO A 138 -4.93 -31.59 -13.01
C PRO A 138 -6.35 -31.18 -12.55
N PHE A 139 -6.50 -30.71 -11.32
CA PHE A 139 -7.80 -30.29 -10.75
C PHE A 139 -7.96 -28.76 -10.66
N CYS A 140 -7.06 -27.98 -11.26
CA CYS A 140 -7.12 -26.52 -11.20
C CYS A 140 -8.13 -25.94 -12.19
N GLY A 141 -9.03 -25.08 -11.70
CA GLY A 141 -9.92 -24.29 -12.56
C GLY A 141 -9.23 -23.05 -13.16
N GLU A 142 -9.92 -22.39 -14.11
CA GLU A 142 -9.45 -21.19 -14.85
C GLU A 142 -8.81 -20.14 -13.94
N ASN A 143 -9.43 -19.81 -12.80
CA ASN A 143 -8.92 -18.80 -11.87
C ASN A 143 -7.56 -19.18 -11.27
N MET A 144 -7.35 -20.47 -11.00
CA MET A 144 -6.11 -20.96 -10.41
C MET A 144 -5.01 -21.01 -11.45
N ILE A 145 -5.32 -21.45 -12.68
CA ILE A 145 -4.40 -21.39 -13.82
C ILE A 145 -3.96 -19.94 -14.09
N MET A 146 -4.89 -19.00 -14.13
CA MET A 146 -4.60 -17.57 -14.29
C MET A 146 -3.69 -17.03 -13.19
N GLN A 147 -3.86 -17.50 -11.95
CA GLN A 147 -3.01 -17.09 -10.84
C GLN A 147 -1.61 -17.68 -10.92
N ILE A 148 -1.48 -18.94 -11.32
CA ILE A 148 -0.19 -19.61 -11.52
C ILE A 148 0.58 -18.91 -12.64
N LEU A 149 -0.06 -18.62 -13.78
CA LEU A 149 0.54 -17.86 -14.87
C LEU A 149 1.03 -16.48 -14.42
N ARG A 150 0.25 -15.79 -13.57
CA ARG A 150 0.71 -14.51 -13.00
C ARG A 150 1.93 -14.66 -12.11
N GLN A 151 2.01 -15.73 -11.33
CA GLN A 151 3.19 -16.02 -10.50
C GLN A 151 4.43 -16.35 -11.33
N THR A 152 4.26 -16.92 -12.52
CA THR A 152 5.36 -17.16 -13.47
C THR A 152 5.72 -15.93 -14.31
N GLY A 153 5.07 -14.78 -14.06
CA GLY A 153 5.32 -13.51 -14.76
C GLY A 153 4.53 -13.35 -16.06
N ILE A 154 3.57 -14.24 -16.33
CA ILE A 154 2.71 -14.21 -17.50
C ILE A 154 1.37 -13.59 -17.10
N ASN A 155 1.16 -12.33 -17.48
CA ASN A 155 -0.10 -11.66 -17.26
C ASN A 155 -0.90 -11.61 -18.57
N ILE A 156 -2.02 -12.29 -18.63
CA ILE A 156 -2.83 -12.40 -19.85
C ILE A 156 -4.27 -11.95 -19.61
N GLN A 157 -4.95 -11.58 -20.69
CA GLN A 157 -6.36 -11.22 -20.65
C GLN A 157 -7.21 -12.46 -20.39
N ARG A 158 -8.22 -12.34 -19.52
CA ARG A 158 -9.08 -13.46 -19.12
C ARG A 158 -9.76 -14.16 -20.31
N TYR A 159 -10.11 -13.42 -21.36
CA TYR A 159 -10.75 -14.01 -22.54
C TYR A 159 -9.83 -14.96 -23.33
N ARG A 160 -8.49 -14.89 -23.14
CA ARG A 160 -7.53 -15.79 -23.79
C ARG A 160 -7.41 -17.16 -23.11
N LEU A 161 -8.01 -17.33 -21.93
CA LEU A 161 -8.11 -18.61 -21.21
C LEU A 161 -9.45 -19.33 -21.42
N ARG A 162 -10.39 -18.71 -22.16
CA ARG A 162 -11.74 -19.21 -22.38
C ARG A 162 -11.87 -19.94 -23.70
#